data_AF-A0A853CPY8-F1
#
_entry.id   AF-A0A853CPY8-F1
#
_cell.length_a   1.000
_cell.length_b   1.000
_cell.length_c   1.000
_cell.angle_alpha   90.00
_cell.angle_beta   90.00
_cell.angle_gamma   90.00
#
_symmetry.space_group_name_H-M   'P 1'
#
loop_
_entity.id
_entity.type
_entity.pdbx_description
1 polymer ?
#
loop_
_entity_poly.entity_id
_entity_poly.type
_entity_poly.pdbx_seq_one_letter_code
_entity_poly.pdbx_strand_id
1 'polypeptide(L)'
;MATSVGVMRGKRGGADAPGGAWWREVVIVGCALLVSVALLIAFHSLGDPAWVRRYVSPVPGSDAAIWQVQTTFLSVGFAGLTIAAQLFAEAPLAIGTSRKRILAYIGASWFVTAGLAGNAVMALESIWLPSATGVAIAFTWLAATAALLMVSTSRLTHLFGHPSRLDEVVRTSLIETLSDRFDRVARRYSDARSGLDELLTPESSRTSTDSVWTVYVPVPQAGRVIRTIDPEGVRQAIASLAASGDDDPPRILLDVRPGDRTRLGAVAFRIVTSNRLDEAAAVRMVQLLQSSIELEPPGAVTAYEETEHEIATLMDAIGTNLRSGALATAERALELLGQIVQGVWMTGLDRSTADRASVTRGSGLLQSIVDVEQDVLLSPQVAQVFVTATTSRTLEAAATGSGEYIEECLRSFMRQWSDILQRGGPEFEALPVRIVACVQNLTLYSDPSASEPHALRSRGTWAMVELVKLALDARRPDIATIAAGELRRLFELDPDGAARSEVRAGLLVLSGWLRYLAETNDPRSATDPGLVAALVSDGSAGDILAARDIVEGGTPFSRWDKWEASRAASGSVQPSELPGFIERAQVTALAAAASGPDRPTGPARPTGAARPTGAARPTGADHTEGADQPK
;
A
#
# COMPACT_ATOMS: atom_id res chain seq x y z
N MET A 1 -17.43 -1.22 20.05
CA MET A 1 -16.80 -2.50 20.42
C MET A 1 -15.57 -2.67 19.53
N ALA A 2 -14.42 -2.18 19.99
CA ALA A 2 -13.16 -2.33 19.29
C ALA A 2 -12.58 -3.70 19.63
N THR A 3 -12.61 -4.64 18.69
CA THR A 3 -11.80 -5.85 18.76
C THR A 3 -10.34 -5.40 18.72
N SER A 4 -9.69 -5.45 19.88
CA SER A 4 -8.24 -5.40 19.99
C SER A 4 -7.68 -6.50 19.08
N VAL A 5 -7.19 -6.09 17.91
CA VAL A 5 -6.31 -6.91 17.09
C VAL A 5 -5.02 -6.99 17.89
N GLY A 6 -4.99 -7.94 18.83
CA GLY A 6 -3.76 -8.37 19.45
C GLY A 6 -2.87 -8.82 18.30
N VAL A 7 -1.90 -7.98 17.95
CA VAL A 7 -0.78 -8.35 17.09
C VAL A 7 -0.20 -9.58 17.77
N MET A 8 -0.61 -10.76 17.31
CA MET A 8 0.04 -12.01 17.66
C MET A 8 1.46 -11.80 17.20
N ARG A 9 2.33 -11.47 18.16
CA ARG A 9 3.76 -11.59 18.04
C ARG A 9 4.02 -13.09 17.99
N GLY A 10 3.65 -13.68 16.86
CA GLY A 10 3.93 -15.06 16.54
C GLY A 10 5.41 -15.22 16.75
N LYS A 11 5.79 -16.18 17.60
CA LYS A 11 7.15 -16.71 17.61
C LYS A 11 7.56 -16.79 16.14
N ARG A 12 8.58 -16.01 15.74
CA ARG A 12 9.32 -16.24 14.51
C ARG A 12 9.94 -17.63 14.67
N GLY A 13 9.14 -18.68 14.49
CA GLY A 13 9.64 -19.98 14.10
C GLY A 13 10.44 -19.67 12.84
N GLY A 14 11.72 -20.00 12.85
CA GLY A 14 12.58 -19.81 11.69
C GLY A 14 11.80 -20.24 10.47
N ALA A 15 11.68 -19.35 9.49
CA ALA A 15 10.93 -19.59 8.29
C ALA A 15 11.49 -20.85 7.63
N ASP A 16 10.88 -22.00 7.92
CA ASP A 16 11.08 -23.22 7.18
C ASP A 16 10.80 -22.82 5.74
N ALA A 17 11.85 -22.81 4.91
CA ALA A 17 11.75 -22.36 3.53
C ALA A 17 10.50 -22.99 2.91
N PRO A 18 9.63 -22.24 2.22
CA PRO A 18 8.30 -22.69 1.81
C PRO A 18 8.28 -23.97 0.93
N GLY A 19 9.45 -24.43 0.46
CA GLY A 19 9.61 -25.76 -0.15
C GLY A 19 9.55 -26.95 0.83
N GLY A 20 9.77 -26.74 2.13
CA GLY A 20 9.95 -27.82 3.11
C GLY A 20 8.67 -28.55 3.51
N ALA A 21 7.51 -27.89 3.44
CA ALA A 21 6.22 -28.55 3.73
C ALA A 21 5.84 -29.51 2.59
N TRP A 22 5.86 -29.01 1.34
CA TRP A 22 5.58 -29.84 0.16
C TRP A 22 6.57 -31.00 0.02
N TRP A 23 7.87 -30.77 0.25
CA TRP A 23 8.86 -31.86 0.21
C TRP A 23 8.59 -32.93 1.27
N ARG A 24 8.23 -32.54 2.50
CA ARG A 24 7.82 -33.49 3.55
C ARG A 24 6.63 -34.31 3.11
N GLU A 25 5.63 -33.67 2.48
CA GLU A 25 4.45 -34.36 1.98
C GLU A 25 4.79 -35.40 0.90
N VAL A 26 5.58 -35.00 -0.11
CA VAL A 26 6.02 -35.89 -1.18
C VAL A 26 6.83 -37.06 -0.63
N VAL A 27 7.71 -36.82 0.34
CA VAL A 27 8.52 -37.87 0.97
C VAL A 27 7.65 -38.85 1.75
N ILE A 28 6.69 -38.36 2.54
CA ILE A 28 5.80 -39.23 3.32
C ILE A 28 4.96 -40.12 2.39
N VAL A 29 4.32 -39.52 1.39
CA VAL A 29 3.49 -40.28 0.43
C VAL A 29 4.34 -41.22 -0.41
N GLY A 30 5.53 -40.78 -0.85
CA GLY A 30 6.47 -41.60 -1.59
C GLY A 30 6.97 -42.81 -0.79
N CYS A 31 7.32 -42.61 0.48
CA CYS A 31 7.69 -43.71 1.38
C CYS A 31 6.52 -44.67 1.60
N ALA A 32 5.30 -44.16 1.84
CA ALA A 32 4.11 -44.99 2.01
C ALA A 32 3.79 -45.81 0.74
N LEU A 33 3.97 -45.21 -0.44
CA LEU A 33 3.84 -45.87 -1.73
C LEU A 33 4.86 -47.01 -1.87
N LEU A 34 6.15 -46.75 -1.63
CA LEU A 34 7.22 -47.75 -1.72
C LEU A 34 6.99 -48.91 -0.75
N VAL A 35 6.60 -48.62 0.50
CA VAL A 35 6.26 -49.65 1.48
C VAL A 35 5.06 -50.47 1.02
N SER A 36 4.01 -49.84 0.49
CA SER A 36 2.83 -50.54 -0.02
C SER A 36 3.19 -51.47 -1.17
N VAL A 37 4.01 -51.02 -2.12
CA VAL A 37 4.48 -51.83 -3.26
C VAL A 37 5.36 -52.99 -2.78
N ALA A 38 6.28 -52.75 -1.84
CA ALA A 38 7.11 -53.81 -1.28
C ALA A 38 6.27 -54.87 -0.56
N LEU A 39 5.24 -54.46 0.20
CA LEU A 39 4.30 -55.36 0.84
C LEU A 39 3.49 -56.16 -0.19
N LEU A 40 3.01 -55.53 -1.26
CA LEU A 40 2.32 -56.23 -2.36
C LEU A 40 3.20 -57.31 -2.98
N ILE A 41 4.46 -57.00 -3.30
CA ILE A 41 5.41 -57.97 -3.86
C ILE A 41 5.68 -59.11 -2.87
N ALA A 42 5.87 -58.78 -1.59
CA ALA A 42 6.13 -59.77 -0.54
C ALA A 42 4.94 -60.71 -0.36
N PHE A 43 3.71 -60.20 -0.28
CA PHE A 43 2.52 -61.04 -0.10
C PHE A 43 2.14 -61.82 -1.36
N HIS A 44 2.37 -61.26 -2.54
CA HIS A 44 2.19 -61.99 -3.79
C HIS A 44 3.16 -63.18 -3.89
N SER A 45 4.44 -62.98 -3.51
CA SER A 45 5.47 -64.03 -3.61
C SER A 45 5.43 -65.06 -2.46
N LEU A 46 5.17 -64.62 -1.22
CA LEU A 46 5.16 -65.49 -0.03
C LEU A 46 3.78 -66.08 0.27
N GLY A 47 2.74 -65.59 -0.39
CA GLY A 47 1.34 -65.96 -0.17
C GLY A 47 0.68 -65.17 0.95
N ASP A 48 -0.66 -65.06 0.87
CA ASP A 48 -1.45 -64.30 1.84
C ASP A 48 -1.44 -64.94 3.24
N PRO A 49 -1.36 -64.14 4.32
CA PRO A 49 -1.50 -64.64 5.68
C PRO A 49 -2.82 -65.39 5.88
N ALA A 50 -2.80 -66.45 6.70
CA ALA A 50 -3.98 -67.30 6.92
C ALA A 50 -5.20 -66.52 7.48
N TRP A 51 -4.95 -65.46 8.26
CA TRP A 51 -6.02 -64.60 8.77
C TRP A 51 -6.67 -63.76 7.66
N VAL A 52 -5.89 -63.23 6.71
CA VAL A 52 -6.42 -62.44 5.58
C VAL A 52 -7.33 -63.32 4.74
N ARG A 53 -6.88 -64.52 4.37
CA ARG A 53 -7.68 -65.48 3.61
C ARG A 53 -8.98 -65.88 4.30
N ARG A 54 -9.02 -65.84 5.64
CA ARG A 54 -10.21 -66.17 6.42
C ARG A 54 -11.26 -65.06 6.42
N TYR A 55 -10.84 -63.80 6.36
CA TYR A 55 -11.74 -62.63 6.47
C TYR A 55 -11.98 -61.90 5.15
N VAL A 56 -11.06 -62.01 4.21
CA VAL A 56 -11.12 -61.40 2.88
C VAL A 56 -11.11 -62.54 1.87
N SER A 57 -12.30 -62.97 1.45
CA SER A 57 -12.44 -63.91 0.33
C SER A 57 -12.46 -63.08 -0.96
N PRO A 58 -11.38 -63.07 -1.77
CA PRO A 58 -11.35 -62.29 -3.00
C PRO A 58 -12.43 -62.82 -3.95
N VAL A 59 -13.39 -61.97 -4.27
CA VAL A 59 -14.37 -62.26 -5.33
C VAL A 59 -13.71 -61.84 -6.65
N PRO A 60 -13.67 -62.71 -7.67
CA PRO A 60 -13.06 -62.34 -8.96
C PRO A 60 -13.63 -61.01 -9.48
N GLY A 61 -12.74 -60.03 -9.74
CA GLY A 61 -13.09 -58.70 -10.23
C GLY A 61 -13.36 -57.63 -9.16
N SER A 62 -13.29 -57.95 -7.86
CA SER A 62 -13.47 -56.95 -6.79
C SER A 62 -12.36 -55.90 -6.76
N ASP A 63 -11.14 -56.30 -7.12
CA ASP A 63 -9.96 -55.46 -7.30
C ASP A 63 -10.17 -54.40 -8.38
N ALA A 64 -10.60 -54.82 -9.58
CA ALA A 64 -10.92 -53.92 -10.68
C ALA A 64 -12.06 -52.94 -10.32
N ALA A 65 -13.06 -53.41 -9.58
CA ALA A 65 -14.15 -52.55 -9.10
C ALA A 65 -13.66 -51.50 -8.10
N ILE A 66 -12.81 -51.86 -7.13
CA ILE A 66 -12.22 -50.92 -6.17
C ILE A 66 -11.37 -49.87 -6.88
N TRP A 67 -10.57 -50.29 -7.86
CA TRP A 67 -9.76 -49.39 -8.67
C TRP A 67 -10.61 -48.38 -9.47
N GLN A 68 -11.70 -48.84 -10.09
CA GLN A 68 -12.67 -47.96 -10.77
C GLN A 68 -13.33 -46.96 -9.81
N VAL A 69 -13.72 -47.42 -8.62
CA VAL A 69 -14.31 -46.56 -7.58
C VAL A 69 -13.31 -45.49 -7.14
N GLN A 70 -12.06 -45.86 -6.83
CA GLN A 70 -11.01 -44.90 -6.48
C GLN A 70 -10.78 -43.86 -7.59
N THR A 71 -10.67 -44.31 -8.84
CA THR A 71 -10.47 -43.41 -9.99
C THR A 71 -11.63 -42.41 -10.10
N THR A 72 -12.86 -42.88 -9.90
CA THR A 72 -14.06 -42.05 -9.92
C THR A 72 -14.06 -41.04 -8.77
N PHE A 73 -13.74 -41.47 -7.55
CA PHE A 73 -13.63 -40.58 -6.38
C PHE A 73 -12.56 -39.50 -6.57
N LEU A 74 -11.40 -39.88 -7.10
CA LEU A 74 -10.33 -38.93 -7.39
C LEU A 74 -10.76 -37.91 -8.44
N SER A 75 -11.38 -38.36 -9.53
CA SER A 75 -11.85 -37.50 -10.61
C SER A 75 -12.95 -36.54 -10.16
N VAL A 76 -14.02 -37.05 -9.52
CA VAL A 76 -15.14 -36.24 -9.02
C VAL A 76 -14.69 -35.31 -7.90
N GLY A 77 -13.87 -35.80 -6.96
CA GLY A 77 -13.33 -34.98 -5.88
C GLY A 77 -12.46 -33.85 -6.40
N PHE A 78 -11.57 -34.12 -7.36
CA PHE A 78 -10.75 -33.10 -7.98
C PHE A 78 -11.58 -32.10 -8.79
N ALA A 79 -12.57 -32.55 -9.55
CA ALA A 79 -13.49 -31.69 -10.27
C ALA A 79 -14.28 -30.77 -9.32
N GLY A 80 -14.82 -31.30 -8.22
CA GLY A 80 -15.52 -30.52 -7.21
C GLY A 80 -14.63 -29.47 -6.55
N LEU A 81 -13.40 -29.82 -6.18
CA LEU A 81 -12.42 -28.87 -5.64
C LEU A 81 -12.01 -27.81 -6.67
N THR A 82 -11.91 -28.19 -7.95
CA THR A 82 -11.58 -27.26 -9.04
C THR A 82 -12.72 -26.28 -9.30
N ILE A 83 -13.96 -26.73 -9.33
CA ILE A 83 -15.15 -25.87 -9.46
C ILE A 83 -15.23 -24.93 -8.27
N ALA A 84 -15.00 -25.41 -7.05
CA ALA A 84 -14.98 -24.54 -5.88
C ALA A 84 -13.85 -23.49 -5.96
N ALA A 85 -12.67 -23.88 -6.45
CA ALA A 85 -11.58 -22.95 -6.73
C ALA A 85 -11.93 -21.92 -7.83
N GLN A 86 -12.76 -22.30 -8.81
CA GLN A 86 -13.29 -21.41 -9.84
C GLN A 86 -14.40 -20.49 -9.29
N LEU A 87 -15.22 -20.93 -8.36
CA LEU A 87 -16.19 -20.05 -7.70
C LEU A 87 -15.50 -18.98 -6.85
N PHE A 88 -14.33 -19.27 -6.27
CA PHE A 88 -13.45 -18.23 -5.72
C PHE A 88 -12.87 -17.31 -6.79
N ALA A 89 -12.81 -17.76 -8.06
CA ALA A 89 -12.28 -16.97 -9.15
C ALA A 89 -13.21 -15.82 -9.59
N GLU A 90 -14.49 -15.91 -9.27
CA GLU A 90 -15.47 -14.86 -9.58
C GLU A 90 -15.51 -13.75 -8.53
N ALA A 91 -14.86 -13.93 -7.37
CA ALA A 91 -14.58 -12.83 -6.47
C ALA A 91 -13.50 -11.92 -7.09
N PRO A 92 -13.58 -10.58 -6.93
CA PRO A 92 -12.56 -9.65 -7.46
C PRO A 92 -11.14 -9.87 -6.88
N LEU A 93 -10.99 -10.80 -5.94
CA LEU A 93 -9.77 -11.15 -5.22
C LEU A 93 -9.04 -12.37 -5.84
N ALA A 94 -9.52 -12.85 -7.00
CA ALA A 94 -9.07 -14.06 -7.69
C ALA A 94 -7.71 -13.93 -8.40
N ILE A 95 -6.74 -13.29 -7.77
CA ILE A 95 -5.36 -13.23 -8.28
C ILE A 95 -4.82 -14.67 -8.28
N GLY A 96 -4.18 -15.12 -9.37
CA GLY A 96 -3.76 -16.53 -9.54
C GLY A 96 -2.92 -17.10 -8.39
N THR A 97 -2.21 -16.24 -7.66
CA THR A 97 -1.43 -16.56 -6.46
C THR A 97 -2.30 -16.98 -5.27
N SER A 98 -3.49 -16.37 -5.11
CA SER A 98 -4.42 -16.70 -4.01
C SER A 98 -5.01 -18.11 -4.20
N ARG A 99 -5.29 -18.53 -5.45
CA ARG A 99 -5.82 -19.87 -5.75
C ARG A 99 -4.90 -20.98 -5.23
N LYS A 100 -3.58 -20.85 -5.44
CA LYS A 100 -2.61 -21.84 -4.98
C LYS A 100 -2.64 -22.01 -3.46
N ARG A 101 -2.77 -20.91 -2.71
CA ARG A 101 -2.84 -20.97 -1.24
C ARG A 101 -4.18 -21.44 -0.71
N ILE A 102 -5.29 -21.08 -1.35
CA ILE A 102 -6.60 -21.64 -1.01
C ILE A 102 -6.57 -23.16 -1.23
N LEU A 103 -6.03 -23.63 -2.37
CA LEU A 103 -5.84 -25.06 -2.64
C LEU A 103 -4.92 -25.74 -1.62
N ALA A 104 -3.85 -25.06 -1.18
CA ALA A 104 -2.99 -25.56 -0.11
C ALA A 104 -3.71 -25.63 1.25
N TYR A 105 -4.49 -24.60 1.60
CA TYR A 105 -5.25 -24.51 2.85
C TYR A 105 -6.29 -25.63 2.97
N ILE A 106 -7.05 -25.86 1.89
CA ILE A 106 -8.01 -26.97 1.83
C ILE A 106 -7.32 -28.33 1.72
N GLY A 107 -5.99 -28.39 1.55
CA GLY A 107 -5.24 -29.65 1.43
C GLY A 107 -5.48 -30.36 0.10
N ALA A 108 -5.83 -29.63 -0.96
CA ALA A 108 -6.08 -30.22 -2.28
C ALA A 108 -4.84 -30.89 -2.85
N SER A 109 -3.64 -30.32 -2.64
CA SER A 109 -2.36 -30.94 -3.05
C SER A 109 -2.17 -32.31 -2.42
N TRP A 110 -2.48 -32.43 -1.13
CA TRP A 110 -2.38 -33.66 -0.38
C TRP A 110 -3.39 -34.70 -0.84
N PHE A 111 -4.66 -34.30 -1.03
CA PHE A 111 -5.70 -35.15 -1.61
C PHE A 111 -5.30 -35.69 -3.00
N VAL A 112 -4.83 -34.82 -3.91
CA VAL A 112 -4.44 -35.23 -5.26
C VAL A 112 -3.22 -36.16 -5.22
N THR A 113 -2.19 -35.83 -4.43
CA THR A 113 -0.96 -36.62 -4.36
C THR A 113 -1.21 -38.00 -3.75
N ALA A 114 -1.94 -38.07 -2.63
CA ALA A 114 -2.31 -39.33 -2.00
C ALA A 114 -3.26 -40.16 -2.87
N GLY A 115 -4.21 -39.50 -3.55
CA GLY A 115 -5.15 -40.16 -4.45
C GLY A 115 -4.48 -40.76 -5.69
N LEU A 116 -3.52 -40.04 -6.30
CA LEU A 116 -2.71 -40.55 -7.42
C LEU A 116 -1.82 -41.71 -6.99
N ALA A 117 -1.17 -41.61 -5.83
CA ALA A 117 -0.38 -42.71 -5.26
C ALA A 117 -1.24 -43.95 -4.99
N GLY A 118 -2.39 -43.77 -4.35
CA GLY A 118 -3.35 -44.85 -4.11
C GLY A 118 -3.84 -45.49 -5.41
N ASN A 119 -4.10 -44.67 -6.44
CA ASN A 119 -4.50 -45.17 -7.75
C ASN A 119 -3.40 -46.01 -8.41
N ALA A 120 -2.13 -45.62 -8.28
CA ALA A 120 -0.99 -46.38 -8.79
C ALA A 120 -0.81 -47.72 -8.04
N VAL A 121 -0.98 -47.72 -6.71
CA VAL A 121 -0.94 -48.96 -5.90
C VAL A 121 -2.04 -49.92 -6.33
N MET A 122 -3.27 -49.42 -6.49
CA MET A 122 -4.41 -50.24 -6.94
C MET A 122 -4.20 -50.78 -8.35
N ALA A 123 -3.72 -49.96 -9.30
CA ALA A 123 -3.44 -50.42 -10.65
C ALA A 123 -2.37 -51.51 -10.68
N LEU A 124 -1.31 -51.39 -9.86
CA LEU A 124 -0.28 -52.41 -9.75
C LEU A 124 -0.82 -53.72 -9.16
N GLU A 125 -1.65 -53.61 -8.12
CA GLU A 125 -2.31 -54.76 -7.49
C GLU A 125 -3.23 -55.48 -8.49
N SER A 126 -4.14 -54.76 -9.16
CA SER A 126 -5.15 -55.36 -10.03
C SER A 126 -4.60 -55.90 -11.35
N ILE A 127 -3.47 -55.36 -11.86
CA ILE A 127 -2.89 -55.81 -13.14
C ILE A 127 -1.79 -56.86 -12.93
N TRP A 128 -0.90 -56.65 -11.96
CA TRP A 128 0.35 -57.39 -11.87
C TRP A 128 0.43 -58.30 -10.65
N LEU A 129 -0.14 -57.89 -9.52
CA LEU A 129 0.09 -58.52 -8.22
C LEU A 129 -1.21 -58.80 -7.44
N PRO A 130 -2.21 -59.49 -8.03
CA PRO A 130 -3.47 -59.73 -7.35
C PRO A 130 -3.24 -60.57 -6.09
N SER A 131 -3.76 -60.11 -4.95
CA SER A 131 -3.66 -60.81 -3.67
C SER A 131 -4.76 -60.38 -2.70
N ALA A 132 -5.18 -61.25 -1.77
CA ALA A 132 -6.21 -60.88 -0.80
C ALA A 132 -5.71 -59.77 0.15
N THR A 133 -4.41 -59.75 0.44
CA THR A 133 -3.78 -58.67 1.21
C THR A 133 -3.69 -57.38 0.39
N GLY A 134 -3.52 -57.49 -0.92
CA GLY A 134 -3.54 -56.38 -1.86
C GLY A 134 -4.87 -55.62 -1.84
N VAL A 135 -6.00 -56.33 -1.79
CA VAL A 135 -7.34 -55.73 -1.62
C VAL A 135 -7.44 -54.92 -0.31
N ALA A 136 -6.86 -55.40 0.79
CA ALA A 136 -6.86 -54.68 2.06
C ALA A 136 -5.97 -53.42 2.01
N ILE A 137 -4.81 -53.49 1.36
CA ILE A 137 -3.93 -52.34 1.12
C ILE A 137 -4.64 -51.31 0.23
N ALA A 138 -5.27 -51.76 -0.86
CA ALA A 138 -6.08 -50.93 -1.75
C ALA A 138 -7.20 -50.22 -0.98
N PHE A 139 -7.98 -50.96 -0.18
CA PHE A 139 -9.05 -50.37 0.63
C PHE A 139 -8.53 -49.32 1.62
N THR A 140 -7.34 -49.52 2.20
CA THR A 140 -6.71 -48.53 3.09
C THR A 140 -6.39 -47.23 2.35
N TRP A 141 -5.84 -47.31 1.13
CA TRP A 141 -5.60 -46.15 0.28
C TRP A 141 -6.90 -45.46 -0.17
N LEU A 142 -7.95 -46.21 -0.48
CA LEU A 142 -9.28 -45.68 -0.78
C LEU A 142 -9.85 -44.90 0.41
N ALA A 143 -9.85 -45.52 1.60
CA ALA A 143 -10.36 -44.91 2.83
C ALA A 143 -9.56 -43.64 3.19
N ALA A 144 -8.24 -43.67 3.06
CA ALA A 144 -7.39 -42.50 3.25
C ALA A 144 -7.75 -41.38 2.25
N THR A 145 -7.91 -41.70 0.96
CA THR A 145 -8.29 -40.71 -0.07
C THR A 145 -9.66 -40.10 0.21
N ALA A 146 -10.64 -40.91 0.59
CA ALA A 146 -12.00 -40.46 0.93
C ALA A 146 -12.00 -39.57 2.19
N ALA A 147 -11.23 -39.93 3.22
CA ALA A 147 -11.08 -39.11 4.42
C ALA A 147 -10.46 -37.75 4.10
N LEU A 148 -9.44 -37.71 3.24
CA LEU A 148 -8.82 -36.46 2.79
C LEU A 148 -9.79 -35.60 1.99
N LEU A 149 -10.57 -36.19 1.10
CA LEU A 149 -11.62 -35.46 0.37
C LEU A 149 -12.65 -34.85 1.33
N MET A 150 -13.10 -35.60 2.34
CA MET A 150 -14.03 -35.09 3.36
C MET A 150 -13.42 -33.96 4.17
N VAL A 151 -12.15 -34.07 4.58
CA VAL A 151 -11.44 -33.01 5.30
C VAL A 151 -11.29 -31.77 4.41
N SER A 152 -10.88 -31.94 3.15
CA SER A 152 -10.74 -30.84 2.19
C SER A 152 -12.07 -30.14 1.93
N THR A 153 -13.14 -30.91 1.73
CA THR A 153 -14.50 -30.39 1.52
C THR A 153 -15.02 -29.69 2.78
N SER A 154 -14.79 -30.26 3.97
CA SER A 154 -15.17 -29.64 5.25
C SER A 154 -14.45 -28.31 5.47
N ARG A 155 -13.13 -28.25 5.22
CA ARG A 155 -12.35 -27.01 5.29
C ARG A 155 -12.85 -25.97 4.30
N LEU A 156 -13.16 -26.40 3.08
CA LEU A 156 -13.73 -25.56 2.04
C LEU A 156 -15.09 -24.98 2.47
N THR A 157 -16.03 -25.82 2.93
CA THR A 157 -17.34 -25.38 3.42
C THR A 157 -17.21 -24.47 4.64
N HIS A 158 -16.30 -24.76 5.56
CA HIS A 158 -16.01 -23.88 6.69
C HIS A 158 -15.52 -22.51 6.22
N LEU A 159 -14.68 -22.47 5.19
CA LEU A 159 -14.14 -21.25 4.62
C LEU A 159 -15.24 -20.44 3.91
N PHE A 160 -16.18 -21.10 3.21
CA PHE A 160 -17.39 -20.46 2.67
C PHE A 160 -18.34 -19.94 3.76
N GLY A 161 -18.42 -20.62 4.91
CA GLY A 161 -19.23 -20.16 6.04
C GLY A 161 -18.69 -18.90 6.74
N HIS A 162 -17.44 -18.51 6.47
CA HIS A 162 -16.77 -17.39 7.14
C HIS A 162 -16.05 -16.49 6.12
N PRO A 163 -16.76 -15.58 5.43
CA PRO A 163 -16.17 -14.72 4.40
C PRO A 163 -14.97 -13.91 4.92
N SER A 164 -14.99 -13.47 6.18
CA SER A 164 -13.86 -12.76 6.79
C SER A 164 -12.57 -13.57 6.85
N ARG A 165 -12.65 -14.90 7.04
CA ARG A 165 -11.47 -15.78 7.02
C ARG A 165 -10.92 -15.98 5.62
N LEU A 166 -11.79 -16.07 4.63
CA LEU A 166 -11.37 -16.11 3.23
C LEU A 166 -10.60 -14.83 2.90
N ASP A 167 -11.17 -13.68 3.24
CA ASP A 167 -10.54 -12.38 3.00
C ASP A 167 -9.19 -12.29 3.71
N GLU A 168 -9.09 -12.73 4.97
CA GLU A 168 -7.83 -12.78 5.72
C GLU A 168 -6.79 -13.72 5.09
N VAL A 169 -7.20 -14.90 4.63
CA VAL A 169 -6.30 -15.87 3.96
C VAL A 169 -5.81 -15.31 2.63
N VAL A 170 -6.70 -14.71 1.82
CA VAL A 170 -6.33 -14.10 0.54
C VAL A 170 -5.43 -12.90 0.75
N ARG A 171 -5.77 -12.03 1.71
CA ARG A 171 -4.96 -10.87 2.12
C ARG A 171 -3.55 -11.30 2.52
N THR A 172 -3.45 -12.18 3.52
CA THR A 172 -2.15 -12.65 4.04
C THR A 172 -1.36 -13.36 2.95
N SER A 173 -2.04 -14.16 2.13
CA SER A 173 -1.45 -14.85 0.98
C SER A 173 -0.83 -13.89 -0.01
N LEU A 174 -1.57 -12.87 -0.41
CA LEU A 174 -1.17 -11.93 -1.43
C LEU A 174 -0.03 -11.05 -0.92
N ILE A 175 -0.17 -10.50 0.30
CA ILE A 175 0.87 -9.69 0.94
C ILE A 175 2.15 -10.51 1.06
N GLU A 176 2.12 -11.72 1.60
CA GLU A 176 3.33 -12.53 1.74
C GLU A 176 3.93 -12.92 0.38
N THR A 177 3.10 -13.23 -0.62
CA THR A 177 3.62 -13.58 -1.96
C THR A 177 4.27 -12.38 -2.64
N LEU A 178 3.64 -11.21 -2.56
CA LEU A 178 4.16 -9.97 -3.11
C LEU A 178 5.41 -9.53 -2.36
N SER A 179 5.38 -9.49 -1.03
CA SER A 179 6.56 -9.17 -0.21
C SER A 179 7.72 -10.13 -0.50
N ASP A 180 7.49 -11.44 -0.59
CA ASP A 180 8.53 -12.42 -0.95
C ASP A 180 9.09 -12.20 -2.36
N ARG A 181 8.23 -11.81 -3.32
CA ARG A 181 8.66 -11.47 -4.68
C ARG A 181 9.47 -10.19 -4.68
N PHE A 182 8.98 -9.12 -4.06
CA PHE A 182 9.71 -7.86 -3.88
C PHE A 182 11.04 -8.08 -3.17
N ASP A 183 11.10 -8.94 -2.16
CA ASP A 183 12.33 -9.26 -1.45
C ASP A 183 13.31 -10.06 -2.29
N ARG A 184 12.83 -10.99 -3.12
CA ARG A 184 13.70 -11.72 -4.07
C ARG A 184 14.23 -10.79 -5.16
N VAL A 185 13.38 -9.92 -5.68
CA VAL A 185 13.72 -8.88 -6.66
C VAL A 185 14.72 -7.90 -6.06
N ALA A 186 14.42 -7.35 -4.90
CA ALA A 186 15.26 -6.40 -4.19
C ALA A 186 16.62 -7.02 -3.88
N ARG A 187 16.69 -8.27 -3.40
CA ARG A 187 17.96 -8.98 -3.20
C ARG A 187 18.73 -9.16 -4.51
N ARG A 188 18.09 -9.75 -5.53
CA ARG A 188 18.73 -10.00 -6.84
C ARG A 188 19.32 -8.74 -7.46
N TYR A 189 18.63 -7.61 -7.36
CA TYR A 189 19.10 -6.34 -7.92
C TYR A 189 19.98 -5.52 -6.97
N SER A 190 19.84 -5.68 -5.65
CA SER A 190 20.77 -5.09 -4.67
C SER A 190 22.14 -5.73 -4.79
N ASP A 191 22.21 -7.04 -4.99
CA ASP A 191 23.46 -7.76 -5.21
C ASP A 191 24.14 -7.28 -6.51
N ALA A 192 23.36 -7.01 -7.56
CA ALA A 192 23.85 -6.40 -8.79
C ALA A 192 24.31 -4.94 -8.62
N ARG A 193 23.86 -4.27 -7.56
CA ARG A 193 24.14 -2.84 -7.30
C ARG A 193 25.31 -2.61 -6.34
N SER A 194 25.57 -3.52 -5.41
CA SER A 194 26.55 -3.32 -4.33
C SER A 194 27.95 -2.92 -4.83
N GLY A 195 28.36 -3.37 -6.01
CA GLY A 195 29.64 -2.99 -6.63
C GLY A 195 29.63 -1.66 -7.40
N LEU A 196 28.47 -1.07 -7.69
CA LEU A 196 28.32 0.20 -8.41
C LEU A 196 28.28 1.39 -7.46
N ASP A 197 27.68 1.24 -6.27
CA ASP A 197 27.54 2.36 -5.32
C ASP A 197 28.89 2.84 -4.78
N GLU A 198 29.90 1.97 -4.74
CA GLU A 198 31.29 2.37 -4.42
C GLU A 198 31.93 3.22 -5.53
N LEU A 199 31.49 3.05 -6.78
CA LEU A 199 32.05 3.70 -7.97
C LEU A 199 31.33 5.00 -8.32
N LEU A 200 30.04 5.08 -7.99
CA LEU A 200 29.18 6.21 -8.31
C LEU A 200 29.13 7.13 -7.08
N THR A 201 29.84 8.26 -7.15
CA THR A 201 29.85 9.22 -6.05
C THR A 201 28.46 9.82 -5.85
N PRO A 202 27.89 9.78 -4.62
CA PRO A 202 26.63 10.45 -4.35
C PRO A 202 26.80 11.96 -4.56
N GLU A 203 25.79 12.61 -5.16
CA GLU A 203 25.73 14.03 -5.59
C GLU A 203 26.06 15.09 -4.53
N SER A 204 26.44 14.71 -3.31
CA SER A 204 26.75 15.64 -2.24
C SER A 204 28.10 16.30 -2.44
N SER A 205 28.05 17.50 -2.99
CA SER A 205 28.93 18.67 -2.77
C SER A 205 29.70 19.19 -4.00
N ARG A 206 29.45 20.49 -4.24
CA ARG A 206 30.08 21.43 -5.19
C ARG A 206 29.65 21.32 -6.65
N THR A 207 28.58 22.03 -6.97
CA THR A 207 28.39 22.68 -8.28
C THR A 207 29.37 23.86 -8.36
N SER A 208 30.58 23.63 -8.87
CA SER A 208 31.35 24.73 -9.47
C SER A 208 30.58 25.19 -10.70
N THR A 209 30.40 26.50 -10.86
CA THR A 209 29.68 27.15 -11.97
C THR A 209 30.43 27.16 -13.30
N ASP A 210 31.54 26.43 -13.40
CA ASP A 210 32.29 26.31 -14.66
C ASP A 210 31.52 25.49 -15.71
N SER A 211 31.86 25.69 -16.98
CA SER A 211 31.19 25.09 -18.13
C SER A 211 31.25 23.56 -18.11
N VAL A 212 30.23 22.92 -17.54
CA VAL A 212 30.09 21.46 -17.47
C VAL A 212 29.63 20.90 -18.82
N TRP A 213 30.41 19.98 -19.39
CA TRP A 213 30.02 19.19 -20.55
C TRP A 213 29.40 17.86 -20.10
N THR A 214 28.25 17.50 -20.68
CA THR A 214 27.57 16.22 -20.40
C THR A 214 27.50 15.36 -21.66
N VAL A 215 28.08 14.16 -21.60
CA VAL A 215 27.93 13.12 -22.63
C VAL A 215 26.87 12.13 -22.18
N TYR A 216 25.86 11.93 -23.02
CA TYR A 216 24.75 11.00 -22.77
C TYR A 216 25.06 9.65 -23.41
N VAL A 217 25.04 8.60 -22.60
CA VAL A 217 25.21 7.21 -23.04
C VAL A 217 23.83 6.57 -23.15
N PRO A 218 23.29 6.32 -24.36
CA PRO A 218 21.96 5.73 -24.48
C PRO A 218 21.97 4.24 -24.14
N VAL A 219 20.82 3.72 -23.71
CA VAL A 219 20.62 2.27 -23.54
C VAL A 219 20.81 1.53 -24.87
N PRO A 220 21.48 0.37 -24.90
CA PRO A 220 21.83 -0.30 -26.16
C PRO A 220 20.63 -0.91 -26.88
N GLN A 221 19.59 -1.31 -26.15
CA GLN A 221 18.34 -1.86 -26.70
C GLN A 221 17.16 -1.36 -25.89
N ALA A 222 16.04 -1.04 -26.56
CA ALA A 222 14.77 -0.67 -25.93
C ALA A 222 13.91 -1.90 -25.61
N GLY A 223 13.03 -1.79 -24.61
CA GLY A 223 12.07 -2.81 -24.21
C GLY A 223 12.70 -4.03 -23.54
N ARG A 224 13.95 -3.94 -23.06
CA ARG A 224 14.68 -5.00 -22.36
C ARG A 224 14.86 -4.63 -20.90
N VAL A 225 14.93 -5.62 -20.02
CA VAL A 225 15.17 -5.38 -18.60
C VAL A 225 16.68 -5.39 -18.37
N ILE A 226 17.19 -4.42 -17.63
CA ILE A 226 18.59 -4.43 -17.21
C ILE A 226 18.77 -5.50 -16.14
N ARG A 227 19.56 -6.52 -16.43
CA ARG A 227 19.84 -7.61 -15.49
C ARG A 227 20.83 -7.17 -14.43
N THR A 228 21.97 -6.64 -14.88
CA THR A 228 23.08 -6.18 -14.05
C THR A 228 23.89 -5.16 -14.86
N ILE A 229 24.68 -4.36 -14.16
CA ILE A 229 25.66 -3.48 -14.78
C ILE A 229 27.02 -3.93 -14.25
N ASP A 230 27.92 -4.34 -15.13
CA ASP A 230 29.24 -4.82 -14.76
C ASP A 230 30.08 -3.68 -14.16
N PRO A 231 30.42 -3.73 -12.86
CA PRO A 231 31.20 -2.69 -12.22
C PRO A 231 32.64 -2.61 -12.75
N GLU A 232 33.17 -3.69 -13.34
CA GLU A 232 34.50 -3.67 -13.96
C GLU A 232 34.51 -2.79 -15.21
N GLY A 233 33.52 -2.94 -16.09
CA GLY A 233 33.36 -2.07 -17.26
C GLY A 233 33.22 -0.58 -16.88
N VAL A 234 32.50 -0.29 -15.79
CA VAL A 234 32.40 1.09 -15.26
C VAL A 234 33.74 1.58 -14.70
N ARG A 235 34.48 0.73 -13.96
CA ARG A 235 35.84 1.06 -13.47
C ARG A 235 36.81 1.36 -14.60
N GLN A 236 36.77 0.58 -15.67
CA GLN A 236 37.60 0.81 -16.86
C GLN A 236 37.26 2.13 -17.55
N ALA A 237 35.98 2.51 -17.58
CA ALA A 237 35.56 3.80 -18.11
C ALA A 237 36.08 4.96 -17.25
N ILE A 238 35.94 4.86 -15.92
CA ILE A 238 36.47 5.87 -14.98
C ILE A 238 38.00 5.99 -15.12
N ALA A 239 38.72 4.88 -15.16
CA ALA A 239 40.18 4.87 -15.32
C ALA A 239 40.62 5.49 -16.65
N SER A 240 39.88 5.22 -17.74
CA SER A 240 40.14 5.80 -19.06
C SER A 240 39.91 7.31 -19.08
N LEU A 241 38.92 7.79 -18.34
CA LEU A 241 38.63 9.22 -18.22
C LEU A 241 39.67 9.93 -17.34
N ALA A 242 40.12 9.31 -16.25
CA ALA A 242 41.17 9.85 -15.37
C ALA A 242 42.53 9.99 -16.06
N ALA A 243 42.83 9.12 -17.04
CA ALA A 243 44.06 9.19 -17.84
C ALA A 243 44.12 10.43 -18.76
N SER A 244 43.03 11.19 -18.92
CA SER A 244 42.99 12.38 -19.77
C SER A 244 43.70 13.62 -19.17
N GLY A 245 44.11 13.56 -17.90
CA GLY A 245 44.93 14.61 -17.26
C GLY A 245 44.15 15.86 -16.83
N ASP A 246 42.83 15.74 -16.64
CA ASP A 246 41.98 16.82 -16.11
C ASP A 246 42.15 16.95 -14.59
N ASP A 247 42.24 18.19 -14.09
CA ASP A 247 42.39 18.47 -12.66
C ASP A 247 41.11 18.14 -11.87
N ASP A 248 39.96 18.18 -12.54
CA ASP A 248 38.66 17.78 -11.98
C ASP A 248 38.29 16.36 -12.44
N PRO A 249 38.12 15.39 -11.50
CA PRO A 249 37.83 14.03 -11.87
C PRO A 249 36.44 13.93 -12.54
N PRO A 250 36.37 13.30 -13.72
CA PRO A 250 35.14 13.15 -14.46
C PRO A 250 34.16 12.26 -13.69
N ARG A 251 32.88 12.64 -13.69
CA ARG A 251 31.84 11.94 -12.93
C ARG A 251 30.95 11.15 -13.88
N ILE A 252 30.63 9.91 -13.51
CA ILE A 252 29.64 9.10 -14.21
C ILE A 252 28.40 9.03 -13.32
N LEU A 253 27.28 9.51 -13.84
CA LEU A 253 25.97 9.39 -13.21
C LEU A 253 25.21 8.27 -13.89
N LEU A 254 24.60 7.40 -13.10
CA LEU A 254 23.78 6.30 -13.59
C LEU A 254 22.30 6.70 -13.55
N ASP A 255 21.67 6.73 -14.72
CA ASP A 255 20.25 7.14 -14.88
C ASP A 255 19.29 5.93 -14.94
N VAL A 256 19.82 4.72 -15.18
CA VAL A 256 19.04 3.48 -15.25
C VAL A 256 19.55 2.46 -14.23
N ARG A 257 18.68 1.60 -13.70
CA ARG A 257 19.05 0.64 -12.66
C ARG A 257 18.82 -0.80 -13.10
N PRO A 258 19.55 -1.77 -12.52
CA PRO A 258 19.17 -3.17 -12.61
C PRO A 258 17.71 -3.37 -12.19
N GLY A 259 16.92 -3.99 -13.05
CA GLY A 259 15.48 -4.17 -12.92
C GLY A 259 14.64 -3.23 -13.78
N ASP A 260 15.20 -2.12 -14.28
CA ASP A 260 14.47 -1.18 -15.12
C ASP A 260 14.30 -1.73 -16.53
N ARG A 261 13.10 -1.55 -17.11
CA ARG A 261 12.87 -1.78 -18.54
C ARG A 261 13.31 -0.56 -19.34
N THR A 262 14.23 -0.78 -20.27
CA THR A 262 14.78 0.25 -21.13
C THR A 262 13.71 0.83 -22.05
N ARG A 263 13.75 2.15 -22.28
CA ARG A 263 12.90 2.84 -23.27
C ARG A 263 13.74 3.31 -24.45
N LEU A 264 13.11 3.47 -25.61
CA LEU A 264 13.80 4.00 -26.79
C LEU A 264 14.25 5.43 -26.49
N GLY A 265 15.55 5.71 -26.68
CA GLY A 265 16.15 7.01 -26.37
C GLY A 265 16.42 7.26 -24.88
N ALA A 266 16.19 6.28 -23.99
CA ALA A 266 16.58 6.41 -22.59
C ALA A 266 18.11 6.51 -22.47
N VAL A 267 18.58 7.39 -21.60
CA VAL A 267 19.99 7.54 -21.25
C VAL A 267 20.29 6.59 -20.10
N ALA A 268 21.31 5.75 -20.26
CA ALA A 268 21.79 4.86 -19.23
C ALA A 268 22.80 5.55 -18.29
N PHE A 269 23.75 6.29 -18.86
CA PHE A 269 24.76 7.03 -18.11
C PHE A 269 24.87 8.47 -18.59
N ARG A 270 25.12 9.40 -17.67
CA ARG A 270 25.56 10.77 -17.95
C ARG A 270 27.00 10.93 -17.49
N ILE A 271 27.91 11.19 -18.42
CA ILE A 271 29.32 11.49 -18.12
C ILE A 271 29.45 13.01 -18.04
N VAL A 272 29.87 13.51 -16.88
CA VAL A 272 29.99 14.92 -16.57
C VAL A 272 31.48 15.27 -16.46
N THR A 273 31.96 16.13 -17.34
CA THR A 273 33.38 16.53 -17.44
C THR A 273 33.53 18.04 -17.48
N SER A 274 34.63 18.57 -16.93
CA SER A 274 35.03 19.99 -17.02
C SER A 274 35.47 20.32 -18.45
N ASN A 275 36.25 19.44 -19.07
CA ASN A 275 36.68 19.61 -20.46
C ASN A 275 35.84 18.81 -21.45
N ARG A 276 35.70 19.35 -22.67
CA ARG A 276 35.01 18.65 -23.76
C ARG A 276 35.82 17.42 -24.17
N LEU A 277 35.24 16.24 -24.03
CA LEU A 277 35.82 14.99 -24.52
C LEU A 277 35.98 15.04 -26.04
N ASP A 278 37.15 14.59 -26.52
CA ASP A 278 37.36 14.31 -27.94
C ASP A 278 36.32 13.30 -28.45
N GLU A 279 35.88 13.43 -29.69
CA GLU A 279 34.82 12.61 -30.27
C GLU A 279 35.18 11.12 -30.23
N ALA A 280 36.44 10.78 -30.53
CA ALA A 280 36.91 9.40 -30.46
C ALA A 280 36.93 8.87 -29.01
N ALA A 281 37.24 9.72 -28.03
CA ALA A 281 37.18 9.35 -26.61
C ALA A 281 35.72 9.15 -26.15
N ALA A 282 34.82 10.04 -26.54
CA ALA A 282 33.40 9.95 -26.24
C ALA A 282 32.77 8.66 -26.81
N VAL A 283 33.05 8.33 -28.08
CA VAL A 283 32.56 7.09 -28.71
C VAL A 283 33.07 5.85 -27.98
N ARG A 284 34.36 5.81 -27.63
CA ARG A 284 34.93 4.68 -26.86
C ARG A 284 34.27 4.54 -25.49
N MET A 285 34.03 5.65 -24.78
CA MET A 285 33.36 5.63 -23.48
C MET A 285 31.91 5.17 -23.58
N VAL A 286 31.18 5.65 -24.60
CA VAL A 286 29.80 5.19 -24.87
C VAL A 286 29.79 3.69 -25.11
N GLN A 287 30.69 3.17 -25.95
CA GLN A 287 30.76 1.72 -26.23
C GLN A 287 31.11 0.90 -24.99
N LEU A 288 32.08 1.36 -24.21
CA LEU A 288 32.52 0.68 -22.99
C LEU A 288 31.40 0.62 -21.94
N LEU A 289 30.74 1.75 -21.69
CA LEU A 289 29.60 1.82 -20.77
C LEU A 289 28.35 1.11 -21.29
N GLN A 290 28.11 1.08 -22.61
CA GLN A 290 27.03 0.26 -23.16
C GLN A 290 27.33 -1.24 -23.01
N SER A 291 28.59 -1.64 -23.15
CA SER A 291 29.02 -3.04 -23.00
C SER A 291 28.96 -3.55 -21.56
N SER A 292 28.99 -2.65 -20.57
CA SER A 292 28.80 -3.02 -19.16
C SER A 292 27.34 -3.29 -18.81
N ILE A 293 26.38 -2.94 -19.66
CA ILE A 293 24.95 -3.19 -19.40
C ILE A 293 24.59 -4.61 -19.88
N GLU A 294 24.32 -5.51 -18.95
CA GLU A 294 23.74 -6.81 -19.27
C GLU A 294 22.22 -6.73 -19.27
N LEU A 295 21.59 -7.22 -20.34
CA LEU A 295 20.14 -7.23 -20.51
C LEU A 295 19.59 -8.65 -20.33
N GLU A 296 18.43 -8.78 -19.69
CA GLU A 296 17.65 -10.03 -19.68
C GLU A 296 17.17 -10.38 -21.11
N PRO A 297 16.92 -11.67 -21.40
CA PRO A 297 16.45 -12.09 -22.71
C PRO A 297 15.12 -11.45 -23.12
N PRO A 298 14.83 -11.36 -24.43
CA PRO A 298 13.53 -10.92 -24.94
C PRO A 298 12.36 -11.62 -24.23
N GLY A 299 11.38 -10.83 -23.79
CA GLY A 299 10.18 -11.36 -23.16
C GLY A 299 10.35 -11.78 -21.70
N ALA A 300 11.52 -11.55 -21.08
CA ALA A 300 11.65 -11.65 -19.64
C ALA A 300 10.65 -10.69 -18.98
N VAL A 301 9.76 -11.25 -18.16
CA VAL A 301 8.86 -10.51 -17.29
C VAL A 301 9.58 -10.32 -15.97
N THR A 302 9.75 -9.08 -15.52
CA THR A 302 10.30 -8.87 -14.18
C THR A 302 9.27 -9.26 -13.15
N ALA A 303 9.69 -9.73 -11.98
CA ALA A 303 8.73 -9.95 -10.89
C ALA A 303 8.05 -8.64 -10.44
N TYR A 304 8.63 -7.48 -10.78
CA TYR A 304 7.95 -6.20 -10.66
C TYR A 304 6.80 -6.06 -11.67
N GLU A 305 7.01 -6.38 -12.94
CA GLU A 305 5.97 -6.38 -13.97
C GLU A 305 4.88 -7.42 -13.71
N GLU A 306 5.22 -8.60 -13.19
CA GLU A 306 4.22 -9.56 -12.73
C GLU A 306 3.37 -8.95 -11.60
N THR A 307 4.01 -8.20 -10.70
CA THR A 307 3.31 -7.54 -9.60
C THR A 307 2.45 -6.38 -10.10
N GLU A 308 2.97 -5.54 -11.00
CA GLU A 308 2.19 -4.50 -11.66
C GLU A 308 1.02 -5.09 -12.44
N HIS A 309 1.19 -6.25 -13.09
CA HIS A 309 0.10 -6.94 -13.77
C HIS A 309 -0.97 -7.45 -12.80
N GLU A 310 -0.57 -8.02 -11.65
CA GLU A 310 -1.50 -8.44 -10.59
C GLU A 310 -2.24 -7.23 -9.99
N ILE A 311 -1.54 -6.11 -9.78
CA ILE A 311 -2.13 -4.86 -9.30
C ILE A 311 -3.06 -4.26 -10.34
N ALA A 312 -2.66 -4.18 -11.62
CA ALA A 312 -3.50 -3.71 -12.70
C ALA A 312 -4.78 -4.55 -12.83
N THR A 313 -4.67 -5.87 -12.67
CA THR A 313 -5.83 -6.77 -12.65
C THR A 313 -6.76 -6.44 -11.46
N LEU A 314 -6.20 -6.14 -10.29
CA LEU A 314 -6.97 -5.70 -9.13
C LEU A 314 -7.62 -4.32 -9.36
N MET A 315 -6.92 -3.38 -9.98
CA MET A 315 -7.44 -2.06 -10.35
C MET A 315 -8.60 -2.18 -11.35
N ASP A 316 -8.46 -3.01 -12.39
CA ASP A 316 -9.51 -3.29 -13.36
C ASP A 316 -10.75 -3.90 -12.70
N ALA A 317 -10.53 -4.80 -11.73
CA ALA A 317 -11.60 -5.39 -10.94
C ALA A 317 -12.30 -4.32 -10.08
N ILE A 318 -11.56 -3.41 -9.44
CA ILE A 318 -12.13 -2.28 -8.68
C ILE A 318 -13.00 -1.43 -9.62
N GLY A 319 -12.44 -0.93 -10.72
CA GLY A 319 -13.15 -0.07 -11.67
C GLY A 319 -14.40 -0.74 -12.25
N THR A 320 -14.33 -2.05 -12.56
CA THR A 320 -15.49 -2.83 -13.05
C THR A 320 -16.59 -2.96 -11.98
N ASN A 321 -16.22 -3.19 -10.71
CA ASN A 321 -17.18 -3.26 -9.62
C ASN A 321 -17.80 -1.90 -9.29
N LEU A 322 -17.02 -0.81 -9.34
CA LEU A 322 -17.54 0.55 -9.16
C LEU A 322 -18.55 0.90 -10.27
N ARG A 323 -18.22 0.61 -11.54
CA ARG A 323 -19.11 0.86 -12.68
C ARG A 323 -20.38 0.01 -12.69
N SER A 324 -20.33 -1.21 -12.16
CA SER A 324 -21.51 -2.08 -12.04
C SER A 324 -22.36 -1.82 -10.79
N GLY A 325 -21.94 -0.91 -9.91
CA GLY A 325 -22.64 -0.61 -8.66
C GLY A 325 -22.41 -1.63 -7.54
N ALA A 326 -21.48 -2.57 -7.70
CA ALA A 326 -21.08 -3.55 -6.69
C ALA A 326 -20.15 -2.91 -5.63
N LEU A 327 -20.63 -1.86 -4.95
CA LEU A 327 -19.81 -0.99 -4.11
C LEU A 327 -19.12 -1.72 -2.94
N ALA A 328 -19.83 -2.64 -2.27
CA ALA A 328 -19.24 -3.43 -1.17
C ALA A 328 -18.07 -4.33 -1.64
N THR A 329 -18.14 -4.78 -2.90
CA THR A 329 -17.11 -5.61 -3.53
C THR A 329 -15.91 -4.75 -3.94
N ALA A 330 -16.16 -3.55 -4.47
CA ALA A 330 -15.12 -2.58 -4.78
C ALA A 330 -14.41 -2.05 -3.53
N GLU A 331 -15.14 -1.78 -2.45
CA GLU A 331 -14.60 -1.35 -1.15
C GLU A 331 -13.61 -2.38 -0.60
N ARG A 332 -13.98 -3.67 -0.58
CA ARG A 332 -13.07 -4.74 -0.16
C ARG A 332 -11.83 -4.86 -1.05
N ALA A 333 -11.98 -4.69 -2.36
CA ALA A 333 -10.84 -4.72 -3.28
C ALA A 333 -9.91 -3.51 -3.08
N LEU A 334 -10.46 -2.32 -2.78
CA LEU A 334 -9.71 -1.13 -2.41
C LEU A 334 -8.99 -1.28 -1.07
N GLU A 335 -9.63 -1.89 -0.06
CA GLU A 335 -9.00 -2.24 1.20
C GLU A 335 -7.81 -3.18 0.98
N LEU A 336 -7.99 -4.23 0.16
CA LEU A 336 -6.91 -5.14 -0.20
C LEU A 336 -5.76 -4.39 -0.89
N LEU A 337 -6.05 -3.52 -1.86
CA LEU A 337 -5.04 -2.71 -2.53
C LEU A 337 -4.28 -1.82 -1.54
N GLY A 338 -5.00 -1.17 -0.62
CA GLY A 338 -4.41 -0.37 0.45
C GLY A 338 -3.43 -1.17 1.32
N GLN A 339 -3.82 -2.39 1.68
CA GLN A 339 -3.00 -3.28 2.51
C GLN A 339 -1.80 -3.85 1.75
N ILE A 340 -1.92 -4.11 0.44
CA ILE A 340 -0.76 -4.46 -0.40
C ILE A 340 0.23 -3.30 -0.40
N VAL A 341 -0.22 -2.08 -0.68
CA VAL A 341 0.66 -0.91 -0.73
C VAL A 341 1.31 -0.68 0.63
N GLN A 342 0.55 -0.76 1.73
CA GLN A 342 1.10 -0.67 3.08
C GLN A 342 2.15 -1.75 3.34
N GLY A 343 1.83 -3.02 3.03
CA GLY A 343 2.74 -4.14 3.25
C GLY A 343 4.07 -3.96 2.51
N VAL A 344 4.01 -3.56 1.24
CA VAL A 344 5.20 -3.27 0.44
C VAL A 344 5.96 -2.06 0.99
N TRP A 345 5.24 -1.01 1.39
CA TRP A 345 5.84 0.19 1.97
C TRP A 345 6.63 -0.12 3.25
N MET A 346 6.03 -0.88 4.16
CA MET A 346 6.66 -1.29 5.42
C MET A 346 7.88 -2.17 5.21
N THR A 347 7.86 -3.08 4.22
CA THR A 347 9.06 -3.86 3.88
C THR A 347 10.20 -3.01 3.30
N GLY A 348 9.88 -1.84 2.73
CA GLY A 348 10.87 -0.89 2.21
C GLY A 348 11.55 -0.06 3.30
N LEU A 349 10.81 0.34 4.34
CA LEU A 349 11.31 1.19 5.43
C LEU A 349 12.35 0.51 6.30
N ASP A 350 12.23 -0.80 6.56
CA ASP A 350 13.23 -1.55 7.35
C ASP A 350 14.63 -1.56 6.71
N ARG A 351 14.78 -1.09 5.47
CA ARG A 351 16.05 -1.03 4.72
C ARG A 351 16.61 0.39 4.55
N SER A 352 16.08 1.38 5.27
CA SER A 352 16.28 2.83 5.07
C SER A 352 17.67 3.41 5.35
N THR A 353 18.77 2.67 5.19
CA THR A 353 20.11 3.28 5.16
C THR A 353 20.70 3.39 3.76
N ALA A 354 20.08 2.82 2.73
CA ALA A 354 20.57 2.98 1.37
C ALA A 354 19.43 3.06 0.34
N ASP A 355 19.23 4.30 -0.13
CA ASP A 355 19.04 4.64 -1.54
C ASP A 355 17.63 4.96 -2.07
N ARG A 356 17.59 5.93 -3.01
CA ARG A 356 16.44 6.46 -3.79
C ARG A 356 15.59 5.38 -4.49
N ALA A 357 15.94 4.09 -4.40
CA ALA A 357 15.26 2.96 -5.05
C ALA A 357 13.96 2.55 -4.36
N SER A 358 13.83 2.77 -3.05
CA SER A 358 12.55 2.63 -2.36
C SER A 358 11.53 3.66 -2.85
N VAL A 359 11.99 4.88 -3.13
CA VAL A 359 11.15 6.01 -3.55
C VAL A 359 10.54 5.79 -4.94
N THR A 360 11.31 5.35 -5.94
CA THR A 360 10.74 5.10 -7.28
C THR A 360 9.81 3.88 -7.31
N ARG A 361 10.11 2.80 -6.58
CA ARG A 361 9.18 1.64 -6.52
C ARG A 361 7.94 1.93 -5.69
N GLY A 362 8.09 2.66 -4.57
CA GLY A 362 6.98 3.21 -3.81
C GLY A 362 6.10 4.09 -4.71
N SER A 363 6.71 4.95 -5.53
CA SER A 363 5.96 5.83 -6.44
C SER A 363 5.13 5.09 -7.50
N GLY A 364 5.56 3.92 -7.99
CA GLY A 364 4.77 3.12 -8.95
C GLY A 364 3.50 2.55 -8.33
N LEU A 365 3.60 2.04 -7.10
CA LEU A 365 2.44 1.55 -6.34
C LEU A 365 1.50 2.68 -5.93
N LEU A 366 2.06 3.85 -5.58
CA LEU A 366 1.27 5.04 -5.30
C LEU A 366 0.56 5.54 -6.55
N GLN A 367 1.22 5.50 -7.71
CA GLN A 367 0.58 5.83 -8.98
C GLN A 367 -0.61 4.91 -9.25
N SER A 368 -0.49 3.62 -8.93
CA SER A 368 -1.61 2.67 -9.06
C SER A 368 -2.80 3.07 -8.19
N ILE A 369 -2.57 3.54 -6.96
CA ILE A 369 -3.65 4.10 -6.11
C ILE A 369 -4.24 5.36 -6.75
N VAL A 370 -3.40 6.28 -7.22
CA VAL A 370 -3.82 7.54 -7.84
C VAL A 370 -4.70 7.27 -9.05
N ASP A 371 -4.32 6.30 -9.88
CA ASP A 371 -5.06 5.92 -11.09
C ASP A 371 -6.45 5.37 -10.75
N VAL A 372 -6.58 4.56 -9.69
CA VAL A 372 -7.90 4.10 -9.21
C VAL A 372 -8.69 5.24 -8.56
N GLU A 373 -8.04 6.15 -7.83
CA GLU A 373 -8.69 7.29 -7.19
C GLU A 373 -9.33 8.25 -8.21
N GLN A 374 -8.88 8.27 -9.48
CA GLN A 374 -9.54 9.06 -10.54
C GLN A 374 -10.99 8.62 -10.79
N ASP A 375 -11.35 7.38 -10.45
CA ASP A 375 -12.73 6.87 -10.53
C ASP A 375 -13.63 7.45 -9.42
N VAL A 376 -13.12 8.28 -8.50
CA VAL A 376 -13.90 8.97 -7.45
C VAL A 376 -15.08 9.76 -8.02
N LEU A 377 -14.97 10.25 -9.26
CA LEU A 377 -15.98 11.06 -9.93
C LEU A 377 -17.10 10.26 -10.60
N LEU A 378 -17.07 8.92 -10.56
CA LEU A 378 -18.11 8.08 -11.18
C LEU A 378 -19.49 8.28 -10.53
N SER A 379 -19.55 8.38 -9.20
CA SER A 379 -20.79 8.69 -8.46
C SER A 379 -20.48 9.16 -7.03
N PRO A 380 -21.41 9.83 -6.34
CA PRO A 380 -21.22 10.24 -4.94
C PRO A 380 -21.01 9.05 -4.00
N GLN A 381 -21.64 7.91 -4.27
CA GLN A 381 -21.47 6.70 -3.47
C GLN A 381 -20.06 6.11 -3.64
N VAL A 382 -19.54 6.11 -4.87
CA VAL A 382 -18.15 5.73 -5.16
C VAL A 382 -17.18 6.65 -4.43
N ALA A 383 -17.41 7.96 -4.46
CA ALA A 383 -16.59 8.91 -3.70
C ALA A 383 -16.59 8.62 -2.19
N GLN A 384 -17.73 8.23 -1.60
CA GLN A 384 -17.77 7.83 -0.19
C GLN A 384 -16.92 6.59 0.10
N VAL A 385 -16.89 5.61 -0.81
CA VAL A 385 -16.04 4.41 -0.66
C VAL A 385 -14.57 4.82 -0.61
N PHE A 386 -14.11 5.70 -1.51
CA PHE A 386 -12.73 6.19 -1.52
C PHE A 386 -12.37 6.99 -0.27
N VAL A 387 -13.25 7.86 0.22
CA VAL A 387 -13.05 8.64 1.44
C VAL A 387 -12.93 7.72 2.67
N THR A 388 -13.78 6.69 2.77
CA THR A 388 -13.71 5.68 3.84
C THR A 388 -12.42 4.87 3.77
N ALA A 389 -12.07 4.35 2.58
CA ALA A 389 -10.85 3.60 2.36
C ALA A 389 -9.59 4.43 2.70
N THR A 390 -9.60 5.72 2.36
CA THR A 390 -8.48 6.64 2.67
C THR A 390 -8.40 6.92 4.16
N THR A 391 -9.53 7.07 4.85
CA THR A 391 -9.56 7.22 6.31
C THR A 391 -8.97 5.98 6.99
N SER A 392 -9.37 4.76 6.57
CA SER A 392 -8.82 3.52 7.12
C SER A 392 -7.31 3.43 6.90
N ARG A 393 -6.83 3.71 5.68
CA ARG A 393 -5.39 3.70 5.36
C ARG A 393 -4.62 4.70 6.21
N THR A 394 -5.12 5.92 6.44
CA THR A 394 -4.43 6.91 7.27
C THR A 394 -4.33 6.46 8.74
N LEU A 395 -5.37 5.84 9.29
CA LEU A 395 -5.33 5.27 10.65
C LEU A 395 -4.31 4.13 10.75
N GLU A 396 -4.30 3.22 9.78
CA GLU A 396 -3.33 2.13 9.70
C GLU A 396 -1.89 2.66 9.52
N ALA A 397 -1.70 3.68 8.68
CA ALA A 397 -0.40 4.33 8.46
C ALA A 397 0.13 4.95 9.76
N ALA A 398 -0.72 5.63 10.52
CA ALA A 398 -0.34 6.20 11.82
C ALA A 398 0.07 5.13 12.83
N ALA A 399 -0.62 3.99 12.85
CA ALA A 399 -0.24 2.86 13.70
C ALA A 399 1.13 2.27 13.33
N THR A 400 1.53 2.35 12.06
CA THR A 400 2.85 1.87 11.59
C THR A 400 4.01 2.84 11.83
N GLY A 401 3.73 4.13 12.09
CA GLY A 401 4.77 5.14 12.31
C GLY A 401 5.47 5.66 11.06
N SER A 402 4.98 5.34 9.86
CA SER A 402 5.58 5.87 8.62
C SER A 402 5.06 7.27 8.30
N GLY A 403 5.85 8.30 8.62
CA GLY A 403 5.52 9.69 8.29
C GLY A 403 5.22 9.91 6.80
N GLU A 404 6.03 9.33 5.91
CA GLU A 404 5.84 9.45 4.45
C GLU A 404 4.54 8.79 3.97
N TYR A 405 4.18 7.63 4.52
CA TYR A 405 2.93 6.95 4.13
C TYR A 405 1.71 7.71 4.64
N ILE A 406 1.78 8.30 5.84
CA ILE A 406 0.74 9.20 6.37
C ILE A 406 0.56 10.39 5.41
N GLU A 407 1.65 11.01 4.97
CA GLU A 407 1.57 12.13 4.03
C GLU A 407 0.88 11.74 2.74
N GLU A 408 1.20 10.57 2.19
CA GLU A 408 0.58 10.11 0.96
C GLU A 408 -0.91 9.81 1.11
N CYS A 409 -1.32 9.22 2.24
CA CYS A 409 -2.74 9.04 2.54
C CYS A 409 -3.46 10.39 2.69
N LEU A 410 -2.80 11.42 3.21
CA LEU A 410 -3.34 12.77 3.26
C LEU A 410 -3.36 13.44 1.87
N ARG A 411 -2.36 13.19 1.01
CA ARG A 411 -2.37 13.61 -0.41
C ARG A 411 -3.53 12.99 -1.18
N SER A 412 -3.91 11.76 -0.87
CA SER A 412 -5.10 11.11 -1.42
C SER A 412 -6.39 11.89 -1.10
N PHE A 413 -6.58 12.35 0.14
CA PHE A 413 -7.71 13.24 0.47
C PHE A 413 -7.70 14.53 -0.34
N MET A 414 -6.51 15.14 -0.51
CA MET A 414 -6.37 16.40 -1.25
C MET A 414 -6.67 16.22 -2.75
N ARG A 415 -6.29 15.10 -3.35
CA ARG A 415 -6.64 14.75 -4.74
C ARG A 415 -8.14 14.54 -4.89
N GLN A 416 -8.73 13.67 -4.07
CA GLN A 416 -10.18 13.41 -4.08
C GLN A 416 -10.98 14.71 -3.88
N TRP A 417 -10.55 15.55 -2.95
CA TRP A 417 -11.12 16.88 -2.72
C TRP A 417 -11.07 17.77 -3.96
N SER A 418 -9.89 17.91 -4.56
CA SER A 418 -9.69 18.73 -5.77
C SER A 418 -10.60 18.24 -6.90
N ASP A 419 -10.63 16.94 -7.15
CA ASP A 419 -11.43 16.35 -8.23
C ASP A 419 -12.93 16.59 -7.99
N ILE A 420 -13.42 16.39 -6.77
CA ILE A 420 -14.82 16.63 -6.39
C ILE A 420 -15.20 18.10 -6.56
N LEU A 421 -14.34 19.04 -6.15
CA LEU A 421 -14.60 20.46 -6.30
C LEU A 421 -14.59 20.92 -7.75
N GLN A 422 -13.67 20.40 -8.57
CA GLN A 422 -13.61 20.70 -10.00
C GLN A 422 -14.84 20.15 -10.74
N ARG A 423 -15.33 18.97 -10.35
CA ARG A 423 -16.53 18.37 -10.95
C ARG A 423 -17.79 19.15 -10.60
N GLY A 424 -17.95 19.52 -9.33
CA GLY A 424 -19.15 20.18 -8.82
C GLY A 424 -20.42 19.32 -8.94
N GLY A 425 -21.59 19.94 -8.78
CA GLY A 425 -22.90 19.30 -8.87
C GLY A 425 -23.58 19.06 -7.51
N PRO A 426 -24.93 19.15 -7.44
CA PRO A 426 -25.68 19.01 -6.19
C PRO A 426 -25.48 17.64 -5.53
N GLU A 427 -25.25 16.60 -6.33
CA GLU A 427 -25.01 15.25 -5.84
C GLU A 427 -23.67 15.09 -5.10
N PHE A 428 -22.70 15.99 -5.32
CA PHE A 428 -21.39 15.98 -4.66
C PHE A 428 -21.27 16.99 -3.50
N GLU A 429 -22.26 17.86 -3.27
CA GLU A 429 -22.16 18.99 -2.31
C GLU A 429 -21.83 18.58 -0.87
N ALA A 430 -22.28 17.40 -0.43
CA ALA A 430 -22.04 16.93 0.94
C ALA A 430 -20.63 16.33 1.15
N LEU A 431 -19.93 15.95 0.07
CA LEU A 431 -18.67 15.23 0.16
C LEU A 431 -17.50 16.08 0.68
N PRO A 432 -17.33 17.36 0.27
CA PRO A 432 -16.33 18.22 0.86
C PRO A 432 -16.47 18.29 2.39
N VAL A 433 -17.67 18.59 2.91
CA VAL A 433 -17.86 18.66 4.37
C VAL A 433 -17.44 17.36 5.07
N ARG A 434 -17.73 16.20 4.46
CA ARG A 434 -17.30 14.90 4.97
C ARG A 434 -15.78 14.71 4.95
N ILE A 435 -15.08 15.09 3.88
CA ILE A 435 -13.61 14.97 3.79
C ILE A 435 -12.95 15.83 4.89
N VAL A 436 -13.40 17.08 5.06
CA VAL A 436 -12.89 17.96 6.13
C VAL A 436 -13.09 17.32 7.49
N ALA A 437 -14.30 16.80 7.78
CA ALA A 437 -14.58 16.13 9.04
C ALA A 437 -13.71 14.88 9.26
N CYS A 438 -13.45 14.09 8.21
CA CYS A 438 -12.54 12.94 8.27
C CYS A 438 -11.12 13.38 8.63
N VAL A 439 -10.54 14.37 7.93
CA VAL A 439 -9.18 14.85 8.20
C VAL A 439 -9.07 15.49 9.59
N GLN A 440 -10.08 16.26 10.01
CA GLN A 440 -10.16 16.83 11.35
C GLN A 440 -10.19 15.73 12.42
N ASN A 441 -11.03 14.71 12.26
CA ASN A 441 -11.13 13.58 13.20
C ASN A 441 -9.83 12.78 13.27
N LEU A 442 -9.17 12.54 12.12
CA LEU A 442 -7.84 11.91 12.09
C LEU A 442 -6.82 12.72 12.88
N THR A 443 -6.88 14.05 12.76
CA THR A 443 -6.01 14.98 13.48
C THR A 443 -6.30 14.95 14.99
N LEU A 444 -7.57 14.98 15.42
CA LEU A 444 -7.94 15.02 16.83
C LEU A 444 -7.76 13.69 17.57
N TYR A 445 -8.17 12.59 16.94
CA TYR A 445 -8.29 11.28 17.59
C TYR A 445 -7.15 10.33 17.22
N SER A 446 -5.98 10.89 16.90
CA SER A 446 -4.76 10.09 16.72
C SER A 446 -4.48 9.26 17.98
N ASP A 447 -4.27 7.95 17.81
CA ASP A 447 -4.02 7.03 18.92
C ASP A 447 -2.78 7.49 19.73
N PRO A 448 -2.89 7.76 21.03
CA PRO A 448 -1.75 8.18 21.85
C PRO A 448 -0.67 7.09 21.95
N SER A 449 -1.00 5.84 21.61
CA SER A 449 -0.05 4.72 21.57
C SER A 449 0.69 4.56 20.23
N ALA A 450 0.35 5.35 19.21
CA ALA A 450 1.11 5.40 17.97
C ALA A 450 2.56 5.79 18.26
N SER A 451 3.50 5.33 17.43
CA SER A 451 4.93 5.63 17.63
C SER A 451 5.23 7.14 17.48
N GLU A 452 4.44 7.85 16.67
CA GLU A 452 4.56 9.28 16.40
C GLU A 452 3.19 9.98 16.42
N PRO A 453 2.54 10.15 17.59
CA PRO A 453 1.19 10.72 17.66
C PRO A 453 1.14 12.20 17.27
N HIS A 454 2.30 12.88 17.26
CA HIS A 454 2.43 14.27 16.79
C HIS A 454 2.56 14.36 15.27
N ALA A 455 3.06 13.31 14.61
CA ALA A 455 3.26 13.30 13.16
C ALA A 455 1.95 13.39 12.39
N LEU A 456 0.96 12.55 12.74
CA LEU A 456 -0.37 12.60 12.11
C LEU A 456 -1.08 13.92 12.43
N ARG A 457 -0.91 14.46 13.64
CA ARG A 457 -1.50 15.75 14.04
C ARG A 457 -0.99 16.93 13.23
N SER A 458 0.34 17.08 13.16
CA SER A 458 0.98 18.15 12.38
C SER A 458 0.62 18.02 10.89
N ARG A 459 0.76 16.82 10.31
CA ARG A 459 0.44 16.57 8.90
C ARG A 459 -1.06 16.74 8.60
N GLY A 460 -1.95 16.28 9.46
CA GLY A 460 -3.40 16.45 9.29
C GLY A 460 -3.80 17.93 9.29
N THR A 461 -3.17 18.73 10.16
CA THR A 461 -3.36 20.19 10.20
C THR A 461 -2.96 20.84 8.88
N TRP A 462 -1.76 20.53 8.37
CA TRP A 462 -1.29 21.05 7.09
C TRP A 462 -2.10 20.55 5.89
N ALA A 463 -2.65 19.33 5.96
CA ALA A 463 -3.57 18.83 4.93
C ALA A 463 -4.84 19.70 4.90
N MET A 464 -5.40 20.07 6.06
CA MET A 464 -6.54 20.97 6.13
C MET A 464 -6.23 22.37 5.57
N VAL A 465 -5.03 22.90 5.81
CA VAL A 465 -4.56 24.15 5.20
C VAL A 465 -4.60 24.06 3.68
N GLU A 466 -4.09 22.97 3.11
CA GLU A 466 -4.12 22.75 1.67
C GLU A 466 -5.56 22.56 1.14
N LEU A 467 -6.47 21.92 1.89
CA LEU A 467 -7.89 21.80 1.51
C LEU A 467 -8.57 23.18 1.37
N VAL A 468 -8.30 24.13 2.28
CA VAL A 468 -8.79 25.52 2.19
C VAL A 468 -8.25 26.17 0.92
N LYS A 469 -6.95 26.05 0.66
CA LYS A 469 -6.30 26.60 -0.53
C LYS A 469 -6.87 26.01 -1.82
N LEU A 470 -7.05 24.69 -1.89
CA LEU A 470 -7.63 24.01 -3.05
C LEU A 470 -9.10 24.43 -3.29
N ALA A 471 -9.86 24.72 -2.22
CA ALA A 471 -11.21 25.27 -2.36
C ALA A 471 -11.22 26.68 -2.94
N LEU A 472 -10.26 27.52 -2.55
CA LEU A 472 -10.05 28.85 -3.17
C LEU A 472 -9.64 28.74 -4.64
N ASP A 473 -8.74 27.81 -4.97
CA ASP A 473 -8.33 27.54 -6.35
C ASP A 473 -9.51 27.09 -7.22
N ALA A 474 -10.42 26.29 -6.67
CA ALA A 474 -11.66 25.88 -7.32
C ALA A 474 -12.76 26.97 -7.32
N ARG A 475 -12.48 28.17 -6.80
CA ARG A 475 -13.42 29.30 -6.67
C ARG A 475 -14.68 28.95 -5.86
N ARG A 476 -14.50 28.18 -4.78
CA ARG A 476 -15.55 27.75 -3.84
C ARG A 476 -15.32 28.35 -2.45
N PRO A 477 -15.54 29.67 -2.27
CA PRO A 477 -15.30 30.35 -0.98
C PRO A 477 -16.23 29.84 0.14
N ASP A 478 -17.41 29.35 -0.21
CA ASP A 478 -18.35 28.68 0.69
C ASP A 478 -17.71 27.45 1.35
N ILE A 479 -17.10 26.59 0.54
CA ILE A 479 -16.43 25.38 1.03
C ILE A 479 -15.11 25.72 1.73
N ALA A 480 -14.36 26.72 1.23
CA ALA A 480 -13.16 27.21 1.90
C ALA A 480 -13.46 27.71 3.32
N THR A 481 -14.59 28.40 3.51
CA THR A 481 -15.05 28.89 4.82
C THR A 481 -15.33 27.74 5.77
N ILE A 482 -15.97 26.67 5.30
CA ILE A 482 -16.23 25.47 6.12
C ILE A 482 -14.91 24.82 6.54
N ALA A 483 -14.00 24.58 5.59
CA ALA A 483 -12.69 23.98 5.88
C ALA A 483 -11.86 24.84 6.85
N ALA A 484 -11.86 26.17 6.69
CA ALA A 484 -11.18 27.11 7.58
C ALA A 484 -11.82 27.13 8.98
N GLY A 485 -13.14 27.03 9.06
CA GLY A 485 -13.86 26.91 10.32
C GLY A 485 -13.48 25.65 11.10
N GLU A 486 -13.40 24.50 10.43
CA GLU A 486 -12.97 23.25 11.07
C GLU A 486 -11.48 23.26 11.44
N LEU A 487 -10.63 23.91 10.65
CA LEU A 487 -9.21 24.14 10.98
C LEU A 487 -9.10 24.97 12.27
N ARG A 488 -9.90 26.03 12.39
CA ARG A 488 -9.97 26.85 13.60
C ARG A 488 -10.49 26.06 14.80
N ARG A 489 -11.47 25.16 14.63
CA ARG A 489 -11.93 24.30 15.73
C ARG A 489 -10.86 23.36 16.26
N LEU A 490 -9.89 22.94 15.44
CA LEU A 490 -8.73 22.17 15.94
C LEU A 490 -7.96 22.95 17.02
N PHE A 491 -7.83 24.27 16.85
CA PHE A 491 -7.18 25.14 17.83
C PHE A 491 -7.97 25.23 19.14
N GLU A 492 -9.30 25.22 19.08
CA GLU A 492 -10.17 25.29 20.27
C GLU A 492 -10.18 23.98 21.07
N LEU A 493 -10.04 22.85 20.37
CA LEU A 493 -10.10 21.51 20.96
C LEU A 493 -8.76 21.02 21.55
N ASP A 494 -7.63 21.64 21.19
CA ASP A 494 -6.30 21.30 21.72
C ASP A 494 -5.62 22.54 22.36
N PRO A 495 -6.15 23.05 23.50
CA PRO A 495 -5.72 24.34 24.06
C PRO A 495 -4.25 24.38 24.49
N ASP A 496 -3.67 23.24 24.87
CA ASP A 496 -2.30 23.15 25.41
C ASP A 496 -1.35 22.31 24.53
N GLY A 497 -1.82 21.80 23.38
CA GLY A 497 -1.06 20.84 22.57
C GLY A 497 -0.23 21.45 21.45
N ALA A 498 0.71 20.65 20.93
CA ALA A 498 1.61 21.01 19.84
C ALA A 498 0.88 21.34 18.52
N ALA A 499 -0.37 20.89 18.34
CA ALA A 499 -1.17 21.25 17.16
C ALA A 499 -1.53 22.74 17.12
N ARG A 500 -1.52 23.42 18.28
CA ARG A 500 -1.88 24.83 18.42
C ARG A 500 -1.01 25.75 17.56
N SER A 501 0.31 25.55 17.60
CA SER A 501 1.26 26.34 16.80
C SER A 501 1.16 26.03 15.31
N GLU A 502 0.91 24.76 14.97
CA GLU A 502 0.71 24.30 13.58
C GLU A 502 -0.55 24.90 12.95
N VAL A 503 -1.68 24.86 13.67
CA VAL A 503 -2.95 25.45 13.19
C VAL A 503 -2.75 26.94 12.95
N ARG A 504 -2.07 27.64 13.86
CA ARG A 504 -1.78 29.07 13.71
C ARG A 504 -0.86 29.39 12.56
N ALA A 505 0.19 28.60 12.37
CA ALA A 505 1.06 28.71 11.20
C ALA A 505 0.23 28.60 9.92
N GLY A 506 -0.66 27.59 9.87
CA GLY A 506 -1.63 27.42 8.78
C GLY A 506 -2.53 28.64 8.54
N LEU A 507 -3.16 29.17 9.60
CA LEU A 507 -4.03 30.36 9.50
C LEU A 507 -3.28 31.61 9.03
N LEU A 508 -2.03 31.80 9.46
CA LEU A 508 -1.18 32.90 9.01
C LEU A 508 -0.82 32.76 7.53
N VAL A 509 -0.45 31.56 7.09
CA VAL A 509 -0.15 31.27 5.67
C VAL A 509 -1.37 31.53 4.80
N LEU A 510 -2.54 31.05 5.19
CA LEU A 510 -3.80 31.27 4.45
C LEU A 510 -4.22 32.74 4.42
N SER A 511 -4.02 33.47 5.52
CA SER A 511 -4.25 34.92 5.58
C SER A 511 -3.32 35.69 4.65
N GLY A 512 -2.03 35.33 4.64
CA GLY A 512 -1.04 35.87 3.70
C GLY A 512 -1.44 35.57 2.25
N TRP A 513 -1.87 34.34 1.96
CA TRP A 513 -2.34 33.92 0.64
C TRP A 513 -3.57 34.71 0.16
N LEU A 514 -4.60 34.87 1.00
CA LEU A 514 -5.77 35.69 0.64
C LEU A 514 -5.39 37.13 0.34
N ARG A 515 -4.47 37.70 1.12
CA ARG A 515 -3.97 39.06 0.89
C ARG A 515 -3.19 39.17 -0.42
N TYR A 516 -2.37 38.16 -0.74
CA TYR A 516 -1.69 38.05 -2.03
C TYR A 516 -2.70 38.00 -3.19
N LEU A 517 -3.74 37.18 -3.08
CA LEU A 517 -4.80 37.11 -4.09
C LEU A 517 -5.53 38.45 -4.25
N ALA A 518 -5.82 39.15 -3.15
CA ALA A 518 -6.49 40.45 -3.18
C ALA A 518 -5.61 41.55 -3.81
N GLU A 519 -4.34 41.66 -3.42
CA GLU A 519 -3.43 42.70 -3.94
C GLU A 519 -3.04 42.45 -5.40
N THR A 520 -2.96 41.19 -5.83
CA THR A 520 -2.73 40.83 -7.24
C THR A 520 -4.00 40.81 -8.10
N ASN A 521 -5.14 41.20 -7.52
CA ASN A 521 -6.47 41.20 -8.15
C ASN A 521 -6.80 39.84 -8.81
N ASP A 522 -6.44 38.75 -8.15
CA ASP A 522 -6.64 37.40 -8.64
C ASP A 522 -8.12 37.01 -8.53
N PRO A 523 -8.73 36.37 -9.54
CA PRO A 523 -10.14 35.98 -9.52
C PRO A 523 -10.49 34.95 -8.43
N ARG A 524 -9.50 34.31 -7.80
CA ARG A 524 -9.69 33.43 -6.64
C ARG A 524 -9.80 34.20 -5.33
N SER A 525 -9.53 35.51 -5.33
CA SER A 525 -9.65 36.35 -4.14
C SER A 525 -11.09 36.29 -3.62
N ALA A 526 -11.25 35.72 -2.44
CA ALA A 526 -12.53 35.66 -1.76
C ALA A 526 -12.68 36.90 -0.87
N THR A 527 -13.67 37.74 -1.16
CA THR A 527 -14.09 38.84 -0.29
C THR A 527 -15.12 38.41 0.75
N ASP A 528 -15.32 37.10 0.92
CA ASP A 528 -16.27 36.54 1.88
C ASP A 528 -15.83 36.92 3.31
N PRO A 529 -16.59 37.75 4.03
CA PRO A 529 -16.24 38.16 5.38
C PRO A 529 -16.21 36.96 6.34
N GLY A 530 -16.97 35.90 6.08
CA GLY A 530 -16.95 34.67 6.87
C GLY A 530 -15.61 33.95 6.78
N LEU A 531 -15.06 33.83 5.57
CA LEU A 531 -13.74 33.24 5.36
C LEU A 531 -12.64 34.08 6.02
N VAL A 532 -12.66 35.39 5.80
CA VAL A 532 -11.67 36.30 6.38
C VAL A 532 -11.70 36.20 7.90
N ALA A 533 -12.88 36.21 8.52
CA ALA A 533 -13.05 36.05 9.96
C ALA A 533 -12.57 34.67 10.46
N ALA A 534 -12.82 33.59 9.72
CA ALA A 534 -12.36 32.24 10.07
C ALA A 534 -10.83 32.14 10.06
N LEU A 535 -10.15 32.91 9.21
CA LEU A 535 -8.69 32.91 9.05
C LEU A 535 -7.95 33.89 9.97
N VAL A 536 -8.64 34.81 10.66
CA VAL A 536 -8.01 35.67 11.65
C VAL A 536 -7.39 34.82 12.75
N SER A 537 -6.05 34.90 12.85
CA SER A 537 -5.28 34.21 13.88
C SER A 537 -5.43 34.93 15.21
N ASP A 538 -6.30 34.40 16.07
CA ASP A 538 -6.48 34.89 17.44
C ASP A 538 -5.45 34.27 18.39
N GLY A 539 -5.04 35.05 19.41
CA GLY A 539 -4.35 34.56 20.60
C GLY A 539 -3.09 35.34 21.00
N SER A 540 -2.22 34.76 21.83
CA SER A 540 -1.11 35.51 22.43
C SER A 540 0.00 35.82 21.41
N ALA A 541 0.76 36.89 21.66
CA ALA A 541 1.93 37.24 20.84
C ALA A 541 2.97 36.10 20.79
N GLY A 542 3.15 35.37 21.90
CA GLY A 542 4.07 34.23 21.96
C GLY A 542 3.66 33.09 21.03
N ASP A 543 2.36 32.78 20.97
CA ASP A 543 1.84 31.77 20.04
C ASP A 543 2.03 32.20 18.56
N ILE A 544 1.87 33.49 18.24
CA ILE A 544 2.06 34.02 16.89
C ILE A 544 3.54 33.97 16.47
N LEU A 545 4.47 34.19 17.40
CA LEU A 545 5.90 34.05 17.15
C LEU A 545 6.30 32.57 16.97
N ALA A 546 5.75 31.66 17.78
CA ALA A 546 6.00 30.22 17.59
C ALA A 546 5.49 29.71 16.23
N ALA A 547 4.34 30.21 15.77
CA ALA A 547 3.81 29.89 14.45
C ALA A 547 4.75 30.35 13.32
N ARG A 548 5.44 31.49 13.49
CA ARG A 548 6.42 31.97 12.51
C ARG A 548 7.59 31.01 12.34
N ASP A 549 8.14 30.47 13.43
CA ASP A 549 9.27 29.55 13.36
C ASP A 549 8.92 28.30 12.55
N ILE A 550 7.68 27.81 12.67
CA ILE A 550 7.15 26.70 11.86
C ILE A 550 7.03 27.12 10.39
N VAL A 551 6.51 28.31 10.13
CA VAL A 551 6.45 28.82 8.76
C VAL A 551 7.85 28.99 8.17
N GLU A 552 8.87 29.39 8.92
CA GLU A 552 10.23 29.48 8.34
C GLU A 552 10.82 28.08 8.03
N GLY A 553 10.38 27.03 8.74
CA GLY A 553 10.81 25.64 8.55
C GLY A 553 10.25 24.92 7.32
N GLY A 554 9.15 25.41 6.72
CA GLY A 554 8.44 24.74 5.61
C GLY A 554 7.36 23.73 6.07
N THR A 555 6.55 23.22 5.13
CA THR A 555 5.49 22.23 5.42
C THR A 555 5.85 20.82 4.92
N PRO A 556 5.19 19.76 5.44
CA PRO A 556 5.36 18.39 4.96
C PRO A 556 4.92 18.16 3.50
N PHE A 557 3.95 18.92 2.99
CA PHE A 557 3.35 18.62 1.67
C PHE A 557 3.96 19.43 0.53
N SER A 558 4.28 20.69 0.79
CA SER A 558 4.91 21.57 -0.18
C SER A 558 5.59 22.74 0.53
N ARG A 559 6.56 23.35 -0.14
CA ARG A 559 6.91 24.72 0.19
C ARG A 559 5.83 25.61 -0.43
N TRP A 560 5.17 26.46 0.35
CA TRP A 560 4.16 27.41 -0.16
C TRP A 560 4.73 28.38 -1.19
N ASP A 561 6.07 28.50 -1.31
CA ASP A 561 6.71 29.19 -2.43
C ASP A 561 6.28 28.62 -3.81
N LYS A 562 5.90 27.33 -3.87
CA LYS A 562 5.35 26.68 -5.06
C LYS A 562 3.89 27.06 -5.35
N TRP A 563 3.14 27.59 -4.37
CA TRP A 563 1.77 28.05 -4.62
C TRP A 563 1.75 29.16 -5.65
N GLU A 564 2.77 30.03 -5.66
CA GLU A 564 2.94 31.07 -6.67
C GLU A 564 3.45 30.52 -8.01
N ALA A 565 4.37 29.54 -7.98
CA ALA A 565 4.96 28.97 -9.18
C ALA A 565 3.93 28.33 -10.14
N SER A 566 2.79 27.86 -9.61
CA SER A 566 1.67 27.37 -10.42
C SER A 566 1.09 28.40 -11.40
N ARG A 567 1.43 29.69 -11.25
CA ARG A 567 1.02 30.83 -12.10
C ARG A 567 2.01 31.12 -13.25
N ALA A 568 3.29 30.80 -13.07
CA ALA A 568 4.35 31.16 -14.02
C ALA A 568 4.45 30.13 -15.15
N ALA A 569 3.41 30.03 -15.99
CA ALA A 569 3.48 29.25 -17.23
C ALA A 569 4.57 29.76 -18.20
N SER A 570 5.08 30.97 -17.96
CA SER A 570 6.27 31.53 -18.61
C SER A 570 7.48 31.32 -17.70
N GLY A 571 8.49 30.56 -18.16
CA GLY A 571 9.68 30.12 -17.42
C GLY A 571 10.63 31.19 -16.86
N SER A 572 10.15 32.38 -16.50
CA SER A 572 10.90 33.34 -15.71
C SER A 572 10.79 32.98 -14.23
N VAL A 573 11.93 32.69 -13.61
CA VAL A 573 12.04 32.52 -12.15
C VAL A 573 11.88 33.89 -11.51
N GLN A 574 10.65 34.28 -11.18
CA GLN A 574 10.41 35.42 -10.30
C GLN A 574 10.60 34.98 -8.84
N PRO A 575 11.24 35.80 -8.00
CA PRO A 575 11.32 35.53 -6.57
C PRO A 575 9.92 35.48 -5.96
N SER A 576 9.71 34.55 -5.03
CA SER A 576 8.41 34.36 -4.40
C SER A 576 8.04 35.59 -3.56
N GLU A 577 6.85 36.17 -3.76
CA GLU A 577 6.36 37.34 -3.03
C GLU A 577 5.59 36.96 -1.75
N LEU A 578 5.02 35.75 -1.72
CA LEU A 578 4.19 35.21 -0.65
C LEU A 578 4.82 35.31 0.75
N PRO A 579 6.12 35.06 0.95
CA PRO A 579 6.75 35.27 2.26
C PRO A 579 6.49 36.68 2.84
N GLY A 580 6.58 37.73 2.00
CA GLY A 580 6.31 39.10 2.44
C GLY A 580 4.84 39.37 2.77
N PHE A 581 3.91 38.62 2.17
CA PHE A 581 2.49 38.67 2.53
C PHE A 581 2.20 37.95 3.85
N ILE A 582 2.89 36.84 4.12
CA ILE A 582 2.79 36.12 5.39
C ILE A 582 3.33 36.99 6.54
N GLU A 583 4.47 37.65 6.35
CA GLU A 583 5.01 38.60 7.33
C GLU A 583 4.01 39.72 7.65
N ARG A 584 3.33 40.26 6.63
CA ARG A 584 2.28 41.28 6.83
C ARG A 584 1.06 40.73 7.57
N ALA A 585 0.66 39.49 7.30
CA ALA A 585 -0.40 38.82 8.05
C ALA A 585 0.01 38.62 9.52
N GLN A 586 1.27 38.27 9.79
CA GLN A 586 1.81 38.16 11.13
C GLN A 586 1.79 39.48 11.89
N VAL A 587 2.26 40.58 11.28
CA VAL A 587 2.23 41.92 11.89
C VAL A 587 0.79 42.33 12.22
N THR A 588 -0.15 42.02 11.34
CA THR A 588 -1.58 42.29 11.57
C THR A 588 -2.12 41.50 12.76
N ALA A 589 -1.77 40.21 12.87
CA ALA A 589 -2.16 39.37 14.01
C ALA A 589 -1.52 39.84 15.32
N LEU A 590 -0.25 40.24 15.32
CA LEU A 590 0.44 40.79 16.49
C LEU A 590 -0.18 42.12 16.95
N ALA A 591 -0.52 43.00 16.02
CA ALA A 591 -1.20 44.26 16.32
C ALA A 591 -2.60 44.01 16.92
N ALA A 592 -3.34 43.04 16.40
CA ALA A 592 -4.63 42.63 16.95
C ALA A 592 -4.49 42.04 18.37
N ALA A 593 -3.49 41.19 18.59
CA ALA A 593 -3.19 40.62 19.91
C ALA A 593 -2.79 41.69 20.94
N ALA A 594 -2.05 42.71 20.52
CA ALA A 594 -1.67 43.84 21.39
C ALA A 594 -2.85 44.79 21.69
N SER A 595 -3.82 44.87 20.77
CA SER A 595 -5.01 45.72 20.89
C SER A 595 -6.21 45.00 21.53
N GLY A 596 -6.03 43.74 21.94
CA GLY A 596 -7.08 42.94 22.57
C GLY A 596 -7.69 43.72 23.73
N PRO A 597 -9.03 43.89 23.78
CA PRO A 597 -9.67 44.67 24.83
C PRO A 597 -9.22 44.11 26.16
N ASP A 598 -8.75 44.99 27.07
CA ASP A 598 -8.46 44.67 28.46
C ASP A 598 -9.52 43.68 28.93
N ARG A 599 -9.10 42.41 29.06
CA ARG A 599 -10.00 41.31 29.42
C ARG A 599 -10.73 41.82 30.66
N PRO A 600 -12.05 42.11 30.59
CA PRO A 600 -12.72 42.77 31.69
C PRO A 600 -12.46 41.91 32.90
N THR A 601 -11.77 42.49 33.88
CA THR A 601 -11.52 41.86 35.17
C THR A 601 -12.89 41.43 35.64
N GLY A 602 -13.15 40.12 35.62
CA GLY A 602 -14.48 39.59 35.86
C GLY A 602 -15.06 40.26 37.10
N PRO A 603 -16.33 40.72 37.07
CA PRO A 603 -16.90 41.45 38.20
C PRO A 603 -16.63 40.66 39.47
N ALA A 604 -16.11 41.35 40.49
CA ALA A 604 -15.69 40.77 41.76
C ALA A 604 -16.70 39.71 42.21
N ARG A 605 -16.19 38.48 42.42
CA ARG A 605 -16.94 37.35 42.95
C ARG A 605 -17.80 37.83 44.13
N PRO A 606 -19.14 37.84 44.03
CA PRO A 606 -19.97 38.30 45.13
C PRO A 606 -19.84 37.29 46.27
N THR A 607 -19.24 37.75 47.37
CA THR A 607 -19.28 37.07 48.66
C THR A 607 -20.72 37.08 49.17
N GLY A 608 -21.36 35.92 49.13
CA GLY A 608 -22.51 35.59 49.98
C GLY A 608 -23.88 36.08 49.51
N ALA A 609 -24.66 35.15 48.96
CA ALA A 609 -26.11 35.15 49.13
C ALA A 609 -26.54 33.75 49.61
N ALA A 610 -27.41 33.75 50.61
CA ALA A 610 -27.78 32.60 51.40
C ALA A 610 -28.42 31.46 50.60
N ARG A 611 -28.08 30.24 51.01
CA ARG A 611 -28.67 28.96 50.62
C ARG A 611 -30.20 28.98 50.83
N PRO A 612 -31.04 28.84 49.78
CA PRO A 612 -32.44 28.55 49.97
C PRO A 612 -32.63 27.05 50.18
N THR A 613 -33.30 26.73 51.29
CA THR A 613 -33.79 25.41 51.64
C THR A 613 -35.01 25.06 50.80
N GLY A 614 -34.95 23.94 50.09
CA GLY A 614 -36.08 23.06 49.80
C GLY A 614 -37.04 23.45 48.65
N ALA A 615 -37.11 22.58 47.63
CA ALA A 615 -38.37 22.24 46.97
C ALA A 615 -38.27 20.79 46.43
N ALA A 616 -39.42 20.11 46.47
CA ALA A 616 -39.57 18.67 46.54
C ALA A 616 -39.34 17.91 45.22
N ARG A 617 -38.94 16.64 45.41
CA ARG A 617 -38.84 15.56 44.42
C ARG A 617 -40.24 15.18 43.90
N PRO A 618 -40.51 15.21 42.58
CA PRO A 618 -41.65 14.50 42.02
C PRO A 618 -41.26 13.05 41.75
N THR A 619 -42.00 12.15 42.38
CA THR A 619 -42.03 10.71 42.16
C THR A 619 -43.02 10.41 41.04
N GLY A 620 -42.60 9.60 40.06
CA GLY A 620 -43.46 8.69 39.31
C GLY A 620 -44.23 9.24 38.11
N ALA A 621 -43.95 8.69 36.93
CA ALA A 621 -44.99 8.29 35.99
C ALA A 621 -44.49 7.10 35.18
N ASP A 622 -45.31 6.05 35.20
CA ASP A 622 -45.16 4.76 34.56
C ASP A 622 -44.92 4.86 33.04
N HIS A 623 -44.10 3.95 32.51
CA HIS A 623 -44.15 3.62 31.09
C HIS A 623 -44.43 2.15 30.89
N THR A 624 -45.61 1.94 30.30
CA THR A 624 -46.31 0.70 30.02
C THR A 624 -45.64 -0.11 28.92
N GLU A 625 -45.74 -1.40 29.17
CA GLU A 625 -45.48 -2.58 28.36
C GLU A 625 -46.39 -2.67 27.11
N GLY A 626 -45.85 -3.20 26.00
CA GLY A 626 -46.59 -4.15 25.15
C GLY A 626 -46.96 -3.78 23.71
N ALA A 627 -46.48 -4.63 22.79
CA ALA A 627 -47.05 -5.04 21.48
C ALA A 627 -46.91 -4.04 20.29
N ASP A 628 -46.68 -4.43 19.05
CA ASP A 628 -46.93 -5.70 18.35
C ASP A 628 -46.08 -5.81 17.05
N GLN A 629 -45.69 -7.03 16.70
CA GLN A 629 -45.08 -7.40 15.40
C GLN A 629 -46.17 -8.05 14.51
N PRO A 630 -46.32 -7.70 13.22
CA PRO A 630 -47.08 -8.52 12.29
C PRO A 630 -46.16 -9.42 11.44
N LYS A 631 -46.74 -10.58 11.11
CA LYS A 631 -46.21 -11.70 10.31
C LYS A 631 -45.90 -11.33 8.86
#